data_AF-W1Y8U3-F1
#
_entry.id   AF-W1Y8U3-F1
#
_cell.length_a   1.000
_cell.length_b   1.000
_cell.length_c   1.000
_cell.angle_alpha   90.00
_cell.angle_beta   90.00
_cell.angle_gamma   90.00
#
_symmetry.space_group_name_H-M   'P 1'
#
loop_
_entity.id
_entity.type
_entity.pdbx_description
1 polymer ?
#
loop_
_entity_poly.entity_id
_entity_poly.type
_entity_poly.pdbx_seq_one_letter_code
_entity_poly.pdbx_strand_id
1 'polypeptide(L)' 'ELGISKDSYRFIINTSAKAGQTVFHMHAHLLGGEEMGWPEA' A
#
# COMPACT_ATOMS: atom_id res chain seq x y z
N GLU A 1 -1.26 1.79 -19.39
CA GLU A 1 -0.19 1.62 -18.38
C GLU A 1 -0.83 1.18 -17.06
N LEU A 2 -0.08 0.52 -16.16
CA LEU A 2 -0.62 -0.12 -14.94
C LEU A 2 -1.08 0.86 -13.83
N GLY A 3 -1.11 2.17 -14.09
CA GLY A 3 -1.53 3.18 -13.11
C GLY A 3 -0.55 3.42 -11.97
N ILE A 4 0.67 2.85 -12.03
CA ILE A 4 1.71 3.01 -11.02
C ILE A 4 2.83 3.92 -11.57
N SER A 5 3.25 4.89 -10.75
CA SER A 5 4.39 5.78 -11.07
C SER A 5 5.69 4.97 -11.18
N LYS A 6 6.59 5.38 -12.09
CA LYS A 6 7.91 4.77 -12.24
C LYS A 6 8.89 5.24 -11.16
N ASP A 7 8.63 6.39 -10.54
CA ASP A 7 9.59 7.07 -9.68
C ASP A 7 9.36 6.75 -8.19
N SER A 8 8.11 6.48 -7.80
CA SER A 8 7.76 6.23 -6.40
C SER A 8 6.53 5.35 -6.23
N TYR A 9 6.54 4.55 -5.16
CA TYR A 9 5.44 3.68 -4.74
C TYR A 9 5.59 3.35 -3.25
N ARG A 10 4.55 2.74 -2.65
CA ARG A 10 4.54 2.28 -1.26
C ARG A 10 4.13 0.81 -1.19
N PHE A 11 4.84 0.03 -0.39
CA PHE A 11 4.41 -1.31 0.02
C PHE A 11 3.78 -1.26 1.41
N ILE A 12 2.63 -1.93 1.56
CA ILE A 12 1.96 -2.11 2.85
C ILE A 12 1.72 -3.60 3.06
N ILE A 13 2.13 -4.11 4.23
CA ILE A 13 1.86 -5.48 4.68
C ILE A 13 1.10 -5.36 6.01
N ASN A 14 -0.15 -5.80 6.00
CA ASN A 14 -1.00 -5.78 7.20
C ASN A 14 -0.91 -7.12 7.91
N THR A 15 -0.45 -7.11 9.17
CA THR A 15 -0.35 -8.30 10.01
C THR A 15 -1.43 -8.27 11.08
N SER A 16 -2.32 -9.25 11.05
CA SER A 16 -3.49 -9.39 11.94
C SER A 16 -4.60 -8.35 11.73
N ALA A 17 -5.76 -8.64 12.29
CA ALA A 17 -6.98 -7.85 12.10
C ALA A 17 -6.84 -6.37 12.53
N LYS A 18 -6.10 -6.08 13.60
CA LYS A 18 -5.89 -4.69 14.06
C LYS A 18 -5.13 -3.83 13.06
N ALA A 19 -4.30 -4.43 12.20
CA ALA A 19 -3.62 -3.73 11.11
C ALA A 19 -4.48 -3.62 9.84
N GLY A 20 -5.75 -4.08 9.86
CA GLY A 20 -6.63 -4.07 8.70
C GLY A 20 -6.53 -5.31 7.79
N GLN A 21 -5.88 -6.39 8.24
CA GLN A 21 -5.84 -7.64 7.47
C GLN A 21 -7.22 -8.31 7.44
N THR A 22 -7.77 -8.55 6.25
CA THR A 22 -9.05 -9.25 6.04
C THR A 22 -8.87 -10.61 5.36
N VAL A 23 -7.85 -10.78 4.53
CA VAL A 23 -7.47 -12.07 3.91
C VAL A 23 -6.25 -12.64 4.63
N PHE A 24 -6.43 -13.77 5.30
CA PHE A 24 -5.40 -14.43 6.12
C PHE A 24 -4.45 -15.32 5.29
N HIS A 25 -3.86 -14.72 4.26
CA HIS A 25 -2.72 -15.21 3.49
C HIS A 25 -1.70 -14.09 3.41
N MET A 26 -0.40 -14.38 3.37
CA MET A 26 0.62 -13.33 3.23
C MET A 26 0.43 -12.58 1.91
N HIS A 27 0.20 -11.27 1.96
CA HIS A 27 0.06 -10.44 0.78
C HIS A 27 0.64 -9.05 1.04
N ALA A 28 1.04 -8.38 -0.04
CA ALA A 28 1.50 -7.00 -0.01
C ALA A 28 0.61 -6.15 -0.91
N HIS A 29 0.27 -4.96 -0.45
CA HIS A 29 -0.36 -3.94 -1.29
C HIS A 29 0.73 -3.09 -1.93
N LEU A 30 0.66 -2.89 -3.24
CA LEU A 30 1.46 -1.92 -3.98
C LEU A 30 0.57 -0.72 -4.31
N LEU A 31 0.89 0.44 -3.77
CA LEU A 31 0.19 1.69 -4.03
C LEU A 31 1.12 2.67 -4.77
N GLY A 32 0.58 3.40 -5.73
CA GLY A 32 1.31 4.40 -6.51
C GLY A 32 0.37 5.08 -7.51
N GLY A 33 0.92 5.98 -8.32
CA GLY A 33 0.15 6.77 -9.31
C GLY A 33 -0.19 8.17 -8.83
N GLU A 34 -0.28 8.38 -7.52
CA GLU A 34 -0.48 9.70 -6.89
C GLU A 34 0.40 9.84 -5.64
N GLU A 35 0.63 11.09 -5.22
CA GLU A 35 1.33 11.40 -3.97
C GLU A 35 0.48 10.95 -2.77
N MET A 36 1.04 10.06 -1.96
CA MET A 36 0.39 9.60 -0.73
C MET A 36 0.85 10.46 0.43
N GLY A 37 -0.05 11.18 1.06
CA GLY A 37 0.35 12.05 2.17
C GLY A 37 0.81 11.27 3.40
N TRP A 38 1.82 11.85 4.06
CA TRP A 38 2.42 11.57 5.38
C TRP A 38 3.76 12.32 5.48
N PRO A 39 4.09 13.01 6.59
CA PRO A 39 3.32 13.11 7.83
C PRO A 39 2.09 14.03 7.72
N GLU A 40 2.01 14.87 6.69
CA GLU A 40 0.84 15.70 6.42
C GLU A 40 0.23 15.29 5.07
N ALA A 41 -0.99 14.74 5.14
CA ALA A 41 -1.90 14.47 4.05
C ALA A 41 -3.18 15.26 4.30
#